data_AF-A0AAU3YQ09-F1
#
_entry.id   AF-A0AAU3YQ09-F1
#
_cell.length_a   1.000
_cell.length_b   1.000
_cell.length_c   1.000
_cell.angle_alpha   90.00
_cell.angle_beta   90.00
_cell.angle_gamma   90.00
#
_symmetry.space_group_name_H-M   'P 1'
#
loop_
_entity.id
_entity.type
_entity.pdbx_description
1 polymer ?
#
loop_
_entity_poly.entity_id
_entity_poly.type
_entity_poly.pdbx_seq_one_letter_code
_entity_poly.pdbx_strand_id
1 'polypeptide(L)'
;MHSTDHPARRRLDAALADLAIIFRGMTARPDESNCECHWGSAEELALLKTPDAELDPGLLGRAWQAIDWTDHGAVLRRILPQFTSALVAGRVEPLFGLEEAGYSFARGRWQQWPDEQAGAVREFLHAWWAQSLTDPDAAVPAREVMSMCAEASGTVAPWLADWEQQTGPLSDQRLAEAAEAWEYELLGDQLPWYVNWYENDEDRMRAELAAWLHGHAGTRLRASGASPELRRRIALLALTGEDRWTHPDWPGHRY
;
A
#
# COMPACT_ATOMS: atom_id res chain seq x y z
N MET A 1 -5.42 27.07 10.74
CA MET A 1 -4.08 26.46 10.94
C MET A 1 -3.37 26.50 9.61
N HIS A 2 -2.21 27.16 9.54
CA HIS A 2 -1.40 27.17 8.31
C HIS A 2 -0.82 25.77 8.11
N SER A 3 -1.25 25.10 7.04
CA SER A 3 -0.62 23.87 6.55
C SER A 3 0.86 24.19 6.29
N THR A 4 1.77 23.63 7.07
CA THR A 4 3.20 23.73 6.79
C THR A 4 3.45 23.09 5.43
N ASP A 5 3.97 23.89 4.51
CA ASP A 5 4.24 23.50 3.13
C ASP A 5 5.38 22.46 3.08
N HIS A 6 5.02 21.19 3.20
CA HIS A 6 5.98 20.08 3.28
C HIS A 6 6.39 19.60 1.88
N PRO A 7 7.70 19.46 1.56
CA PRO A 7 8.15 19.05 0.24
C PRO A 7 7.52 17.75 -0.28
N ALA A 8 7.31 16.76 0.61
CA ALA A 8 6.68 15.51 0.23
C ALA A 8 5.18 15.67 -0.12
N ARG A 9 4.47 16.59 0.56
CA ARG A 9 3.09 16.93 0.24
C ARG A 9 2.98 17.57 -1.15
N ARG A 10 3.85 18.54 -1.47
CA ARG A 10 3.91 19.14 -2.81
C ARG A 10 4.20 18.11 -3.90
N ARG A 11 5.11 17.16 -3.64
CA ARG A 11 5.42 16.06 -4.57
C ARG A 11 4.19 15.18 -4.81
N LEU A 12 3.47 14.82 -3.74
CA LEU A 12 2.25 14.03 -3.84
C LEU A 12 1.14 14.78 -4.59
N ASP A 13 0.94 16.07 -4.31
CA ASP A 13 -0.04 16.91 -5.02
C ASP A 13 0.26 16.98 -6.53
N ALA A 14 1.55 17.11 -6.89
CA ALA A 14 1.98 17.07 -8.29
C ALA A 14 1.72 15.70 -8.93
N ALA A 15 2.04 14.60 -8.25
CA ALA A 15 1.79 13.25 -8.76
C ALA A 15 0.29 12.96 -8.95
N LEU A 16 -0.57 13.43 -8.05
CA LEU A 16 -2.03 13.34 -8.20
C LEU A 16 -2.54 14.17 -9.38
N ALA A 17 -1.99 15.37 -9.59
CA ALA A 17 -2.32 16.20 -10.75
C ALA A 17 -1.90 15.54 -12.08
N ASP A 18 -0.71 14.93 -12.11
CA ASP A 18 -0.21 14.21 -13.29
C ASP A 18 -1.07 12.98 -13.61
N LEU A 19 -1.48 12.20 -12.60
CA LEU A 19 -2.46 11.12 -12.78
C LEU A 19 -3.77 11.64 -13.38
N ALA A 20 -4.30 12.75 -12.87
CA ALA A 20 -5.54 13.34 -13.39
C ALA A 20 -5.40 13.86 -14.82
N ILE A 21 -4.20 14.23 -15.27
CA ILE A 21 -3.92 14.63 -16.66
C ILE A 21 -3.80 13.40 -17.56
N ILE A 22 -2.98 12.41 -17.18
CA ILE A 22 -2.64 11.25 -17.99
C ILE A 22 -3.84 10.31 -18.19
N PHE A 23 -4.67 10.14 -17.16
CA PHE A 23 -5.84 9.25 -17.21
C PHE A 23 -7.14 9.97 -17.58
N ARG A 24 -7.08 11.26 -17.93
CA ARG A 24 -8.24 12.02 -18.39
C ARG A 24 -8.88 11.36 -19.61
N GLY A 25 -10.20 11.27 -19.61
CA GLY A 25 -10.97 10.75 -20.74
C GLY A 25 -10.92 9.23 -20.91
N MET A 26 -10.19 8.51 -20.06
CA MET A 26 -10.20 7.05 -20.05
C MET A 26 -11.59 6.54 -19.67
N THR A 27 -12.00 5.41 -20.23
CA THR A 27 -13.27 4.73 -19.95
C THR A 27 -13.04 3.24 -19.71
N ALA A 28 -13.97 2.60 -19.00
CA ALA A 28 -14.12 1.15 -19.12
C ALA A 28 -14.48 0.78 -20.57
N ARG A 29 -14.30 -0.49 -20.95
CA ARG A 29 -14.62 -0.92 -22.31
C ARG A 29 -16.13 -0.77 -22.59
N PRO A 30 -16.53 -0.47 -23.83
CA PRO A 30 -17.96 -0.34 -24.17
C PRO A 30 -18.76 -1.62 -23.90
N ASP A 31 -18.14 -2.78 -24.07
CA ASP A 31 -18.70 -4.11 -23.82
C ASP A 31 -18.49 -4.62 -22.39
N GLU A 32 -17.80 -3.85 -21.53
CA GLU A 32 -17.63 -4.21 -20.12
C GLU A 32 -18.99 -4.31 -19.42
N SER A 33 -19.14 -5.31 -18.56
CA SER A 33 -20.39 -5.62 -17.85
C SER A 33 -20.11 -6.24 -16.49
N ASN A 34 -21.09 -6.14 -15.58
CA ASN A 34 -21.07 -6.80 -14.28
C ASN A 34 -22.51 -7.15 -13.85
N CYS A 35 -22.71 -8.05 -12.88
CA CYS A 35 -24.05 -8.43 -12.43
C CYS A 35 -24.74 -7.27 -11.71
N GLU A 36 -25.98 -6.96 -12.11
CA GLU A 36 -26.82 -6.00 -11.38
C GLU A 36 -27.03 -6.40 -9.92
N CYS A 37 -27.04 -7.70 -9.65
CA CYS A 37 -27.24 -8.29 -8.33
C CYS A 37 -26.09 -8.05 -7.35
N HIS A 38 -24.86 -7.84 -7.84
CA HIS A 38 -23.65 -7.76 -7.01
C HIS A 38 -22.92 -6.43 -7.15
N TRP A 39 -23.09 -5.73 -8.28
CA TRP A 39 -22.28 -4.56 -8.60
C TRP A 39 -23.07 -3.27 -8.79
N GLY A 40 -24.25 -3.29 -9.40
CA GLY A 40 -25.03 -2.06 -9.60
C GLY A 40 -25.82 -2.01 -10.90
N SER A 41 -26.58 -0.94 -11.08
CA SER A 41 -27.49 -0.79 -12.23
C SER A 41 -26.76 -0.53 -13.56
N ALA A 42 -27.49 -0.67 -14.67
CA ALA A 42 -26.98 -0.31 -15.99
C ALA A 42 -26.58 1.18 -16.09
N GLU A 43 -27.26 2.08 -15.36
CA GLU A 43 -26.92 3.50 -15.28
C GLU A 43 -25.58 3.73 -14.55
N GLU A 44 -25.35 3.05 -13.43
CA GLU A 44 -24.08 3.11 -12.70
C GLU A 44 -22.93 2.56 -13.57
N LEU A 45 -23.17 1.49 -14.32
CA LEU A 45 -22.20 0.95 -15.27
C LEU A 45 -21.91 1.93 -16.42
N ALA A 46 -22.92 2.66 -16.89
CA ALA A 46 -22.75 3.67 -17.92
C ALA A 46 -21.85 4.84 -17.47
N LEU A 47 -21.77 5.13 -16.17
CA LEU A 47 -20.83 6.13 -15.65
C LEU A 47 -19.37 5.72 -15.83
N LEU A 48 -19.03 4.43 -15.74
CA LEU A 48 -17.68 3.94 -16.06
C LEU A 48 -17.35 4.07 -17.55
N LYS A 49 -18.37 4.08 -18.41
CA LYS A 49 -18.26 4.27 -19.88
C LYS A 49 -18.31 5.74 -20.28
N THR A 50 -18.60 6.63 -19.34
CA THR A 50 -18.60 8.08 -19.55
C THR A 50 -17.25 8.63 -19.08
N PRO A 51 -16.48 9.30 -19.95
CA PRO A 51 -15.19 9.87 -19.58
C PRO A 51 -15.37 10.90 -18.47
N ASP A 52 -14.47 10.87 -17.49
CA ASP A 52 -14.35 11.87 -16.41
C ASP A 52 -15.63 12.09 -15.55
N ALA A 53 -16.66 11.23 -15.68
CA ALA A 53 -17.83 11.32 -14.82
C ALA A 53 -17.45 10.99 -13.38
N GLU A 54 -17.88 11.84 -12.44
CA GLU A 54 -17.66 11.60 -11.01
C GLU A 54 -18.50 10.40 -10.56
N LEU A 55 -17.86 9.47 -9.84
CA LEU A 55 -18.53 8.33 -9.24
C LEU A 55 -18.84 8.67 -7.78
N ASP A 56 -20.00 8.26 -7.26
CA ASP A 56 -20.20 8.33 -5.82
C ASP A 56 -19.22 7.38 -5.10
N PRO A 57 -18.93 7.60 -3.80
CA PRO A 57 -17.96 6.77 -3.07
C PRO A 57 -18.29 5.27 -3.06
N GLY A 58 -19.58 4.91 -3.04
CA GLY A 58 -20.01 3.52 -3.07
C GLY A 58 -19.73 2.86 -4.42
N LEU A 59 -20.04 3.55 -5.52
CA LEU A 59 -19.72 3.08 -6.87
C LEU A 59 -18.22 3.01 -7.12
N LEU A 60 -17.45 4.00 -6.66
CA LEU A 60 -15.99 3.98 -6.70
C LEU A 60 -15.44 2.76 -5.95
N GLY A 61 -15.96 2.50 -4.75
CA GLY A 61 -15.65 1.32 -3.92
C GLY A 61 -15.83 0.01 -4.69
N ARG A 62 -17.04 -0.20 -5.20
CA ARG A 62 -17.38 -1.41 -5.97
C ARG A 62 -16.55 -1.54 -7.25
N ALA A 63 -16.17 -0.44 -7.89
CA ALA A 63 -15.37 -0.47 -9.11
C ALA A 63 -13.96 -1.05 -8.89
N TRP A 64 -13.25 -0.65 -7.83
CA TRP A 64 -11.90 -1.18 -7.58
C TRP A 64 -11.91 -2.54 -6.88
N GLN A 65 -12.96 -2.85 -6.10
CA GLN A 65 -13.10 -4.12 -5.35
C GLN A 65 -13.55 -5.29 -6.23
N ALA A 66 -14.47 -5.06 -7.16
CA ALA A 66 -15.07 -6.14 -7.96
C ALA A 66 -14.01 -6.94 -8.71
N ILE A 67 -14.03 -8.27 -8.54
CA ILE A 67 -13.00 -9.18 -9.04
C ILE A 67 -13.30 -9.79 -10.42
N ASP A 68 -14.52 -9.56 -10.91
CA ASP A 68 -15.15 -10.21 -12.04
C ASP A 68 -15.23 -9.31 -13.29
N TRP A 69 -14.46 -8.22 -13.32
CA TRP A 69 -14.26 -7.43 -14.53
C TRP A 69 -13.55 -8.22 -15.62
N THR A 70 -13.99 -8.04 -16.87
CA THR A 70 -13.31 -8.64 -18.03
C THR A 70 -11.97 -7.94 -18.29
N ASP A 71 -11.93 -6.61 -18.25
CA ASP A 71 -10.72 -5.80 -18.29
C ASP A 71 -10.63 -4.90 -17.06
N HIS A 72 -10.21 -5.50 -15.93
CA HIS A 72 -9.94 -4.77 -14.68
C HIS A 72 -8.93 -3.63 -14.90
N GLY A 73 -7.98 -3.77 -15.82
CA GLY A 73 -7.03 -2.72 -16.15
C GLY A 73 -7.71 -1.47 -16.73
N ALA A 74 -8.65 -1.62 -17.66
CA ALA A 74 -9.43 -0.50 -18.20
C ALA A 74 -10.29 0.19 -17.13
N VAL A 75 -10.95 -0.58 -16.27
CA VAL A 75 -11.73 -0.04 -15.14
C VAL A 75 -10.83 0.72 -14.18
N LEU A 76 -9.67 0.15 -13.81
CA LEU A 76 -8.73 0.80 -12.91
C LEU A 76 -8.23 2.13 -13.49
N ARG A 77 -7.83 2.17 -14.78
CA ARG A 77 -7.42 3.42 -15.45
C ARG A 77 -8.52 4.49 -15.42
N ARG A 78 -9.78 4.08 -15.62
CA ARG A 78 -10.95 4.98 -15.58
C ARG A 78 -11.15 5.64 -14.22
N ILE A 79 -10.95 4.90 -13.14
CA ILE A 79 -11.22 5.39 -11.78
C ILE A 79 -9.99 6.01 -11.11
N LEU A 80 -8.80 5.80 -11.66
CA LEU A 80 -7.52 6.07 -10.99
C LEU A 80 -7.38 7.50 -10.43
N PRO A 81 -7.75 8.58 -11.14
CA PRO A 81 -7.65 9.93 -10.58
C PRO A 81 -8.50 10.12 -9.31
N GLN A 82 -9.74 9.62 -9.32
CA GLN A 82 -10.64 9.72 -8.18
C GLN A 82 -10.23 8.75 -7.06
N PHE A 83 -9.81 7.54 -7.43
CA PHE A 83 -9.41 6.49 -6.50
C PHE A 83 -8.15 6.89 -5.71
N THR A 84 -7.11 7.38 -6.38
CA THR A 84 -5.87 7.83 -5.72
C THR A 84 -6.09 9.03 -4.81
N SER A 85 -6.96 9.97 -5.22
CA SER A 85 -7.38 11.08 -4.35
C SER A 85 -8.12 10.59 -3.10
N ALA A 86 -8.99 9.59 -3.23
CA ALA A 86 -9.69 8.98 -2.10
C ALA A 86 -8.74 8.20 -1.18
N LEU A 87 -7.77 7.47 -1.75
CA LEU A 87 -6.73 6.74 -1.01
C LEU A 87 -5.91 7.68 -0.13
N VAL A 88 -5.33 8.73 -0.71
CA VAL A 88 -4.49 9.70 0.02
C VAL A 88 -5.29 10.42 1.11
N ALA A 89 -6.58 10.68 0.86
CA ALA A 89 -7.46 11.32 1.82
C ALA A 89 -7.96 10.39 2.94
N GLY A 90 -7.59 9.10 2.93
CA GLY A 90 -8.05 8.11 3.91
C GLY A 90 -9.56 7.83 3.82
N ARG A 91 -10.13 7.91 2.61
CA ARG A 91 -11.58 7.74 2.35
C ARG A 91 -11.92 6.42 1.67
N VAL A 92 -10.92 5.55 1.50
CA VAL A 92 -11.13 4.19 0.98
C VAL A 92 -11.26 3.26 2.19
N GLU A 93 -12.33 2.48 2.21
CA GLU A 93 -12.66 1.55 3.29
C GLU A 93 -12.52 0.10 2.76
N PRO A 94 -11.32 -0.51 2.87
CA PRO A 94 -11.14 -1.94 2.58
C PRO A 94 -11.75 -2.81 3.69
N LEU A 95 -12.01 -4.09 3.40
CA LEU A 95 -12.59 -5.00 4.40
C LEU A 95 -11.54 -5.50 5.41
N PHE A 96 -10.34 -5.79 4.93
CA PHE A 96 -9.22 -6.31 5.73
C PHE A 96 -8.12 -5.28 5.91
N GLY A 97 -7.66 -4.68 4.82
CA GLY A 97 -6.55 -3.74 4.84
C GLY A 97 -6.25 -3.13 3.47
N LEU A 98 -5.37 -2.14 3.46
CA LEU A 98 -5.07 -1.35 2.26
C LEU A 98 -4.31 -2.13 1.17
N GLU A 99 -3.82 -3.33 1.50
CA GLU A 99 -3.33 -4.31 0.53
C GLU A 99 -4.41 -4.71 -0.49
N GLU A 100 -5.71 -4.63 -0.17
CA GLU A 100 -6.77 -4.86 -1.16
C GLU A 100 -6.74 -3.82 -2.29
N ALA A 101 -6.40 -2.57 -1.97
CA ALA A 101 -6.19 -1.55 -2.99
C ALA A 101 -4.94 -1.90 -3.81
N GLY A 102 -3.85 -2.33 -3.17
CA GLY A 102 -2.64 -2.78 -3.87
C GLY A 102 -2.93 -3.96 -4.82
N TYR A 103 -3.75 -4.91 -4.38
CA TYR A 103 -4.22 -6.03 -5.19
C TYR A 103 -4.97 -5.58 -6.44
N SER A 104 -5.82 -4.55 -6.31
CA SER A 104 -6.50 -3.93 -7.44
C SER A 104 -5.51 -3.40 -8.49
N PHE A 105 -4.41 -2.76 -8.05
CA PHE A 105 -3.34 -2.32 -8.94
C PHE A 105 -2.61 -3.50 -9.60
N ALA A 106 -2.22 -4.51 -8.82
CA ALA A 106 -1.52 -5.70 -9.32
C ALA A 106 -2.35 -6.45 -10.38
N ARG A 107 -3.64 -6.68 -10.10
CA ARG A 107 -4.59 -7.29 -11.06
C ARG A 107 -4.77 -6.44 -12.32
N GLY A 108 -4.68 -5.12 -12.17
CA GLY A 108 -4.71 -4.19 -13.30
C GLY A 108 -3.44 -4.26 -14.18
N ARG A 109 -2.40 -4.96 -13.73
CA ARG A 109 -1.08 -5.07 -14.38
C ARG A 109 -0.50 -3.70 -14.73
N TRP A 110 -0.59 -2.75 -13.80
CA TRP A 110 -0.20 -1.35 -14.04
C TRP A 110 1.24 -1.20 -14.53
N GLN A 111 2.14 -2.09 -14.12
CA GLN A 111 3.54 -2.10 -14.55
C GLN A 111 3.72 -2.45 -16.03
N GLN A 112 2.70 -3.05 -16.67
CA GLN A 112 2.70 -3.43 -18.10
C GLN A 112 1.94 -2.43 -18.98
N TRP A 113 1.43 -1.34 -18.39
CA TRP A 113 0.78 -0.27 -19.15
C TRP A 113 1.79 0.51 -19.98
N PRO A 114 1.35 1.36 -20.93
CA PRO A 114 2.24 2.29 -21.62
C PRO A 114 3.11 3.08 -20.64
N ASP A 115 4.35 3.35 -21.02
CA ASP A 115 5.39 3.90 -20.14
C ASP A 115 4.96 5.17 -19.38
N GLU A 116 4.23 6.07 -20.03
CA GLU A 116 3.71 7.29 -19.41
C GLU A 116 2.72 6.98 -18.28
N GLN A 117 1.81 6.03 -18.50
CA GLN A 117 0.82 5.61 -17.50
C GLN A 117 1.48 4.86 -16.33
N ALA A 118 2.36 3.90 -16.64
CA ALA A 118 3.08 3.15 -15.63
C ALA A 118 4.02 4.06 -14.82
N GLY A 119 4.66 5.03 -15.47
CA GLY A 119 5.51 6.04 -14.84
C GLY A 119 4.74 6.90 -13.84
N ALA A 120 3.55 7.38 -14.21
CA ALA A 120 2.72 8.19 -13.34
C ALA A 120 2.22 7.43 -12.10
N VAL A 121 1.83 6.16 -12.27
CA VAL A 121 1.47 5.29 -11.14
C VAL A 121 2.65 5.09 -10.20
N ARG A 122 3.83 4.80 -10.76
CA ARG A 122 5.06 4.61 -9.98
C ARG A 122 5.40 5.85 -9.16
N GLU A 123 5.37 7.03 -9.79
CA GLU A 123 5.66 8.29 -9.11
C GLU A 123 4.64 8.59 -8.01
N PHE A 124 3.35 8.35 -8.25
CA PHE A 124 2.32 8.45 -7.22
C PHE A 124 2.63 7.56 -6.01
N LEU A 125 2.94 6.28 -6.22
CA LEU A 125 3.24 5.35 -5.13
C LEU A 125 4.47 5.81 -4.32
N HIS A 126 5.56 6.23 -4.97
CA HIS A 126 6.74 6.75 -4.26
C HIS A 126 6.47 8.09 -3.55
N ALA A 127 5.71 8.98 -4.17
CA ALA A 127 5.36 10.27 -3.56
C ALA A 127 4.48 10.08 -2.32
N TRP A 128 3.50 9.18 -2.39
CA TRP A 128 2.62 8.87 -1.27
C TRP A 128 3.36 8.16 -0.15
N TRP A 129 4.24 7.21 -0.50
CA TRP A 129 5.11 6.57 0.47
C TRP A 129 5.97 7.58 1.24
N ALA A 130 6.72 8.43 0.53
CA ALA A 130 7.54 9.46 1.12
C ALA A 130 6.74 10.46 1.99
N GLN A 131 5.53 10.81 1.55
CA GLN A 131 4.63 11.68 2.30
C GLN A 131 4.17 11.01 3.61
N SER A 132 3.77 9.74 3.58
CA SER A 132 3.35 9.01 4.79
C SER A 132 4.45 8.89 5.85
N LEU A 133 5.72 8.86 5.42
CA LEU A 133 6.88 8.77 6.30
C LEU A 133 7.30 10.10 6.94
N THR A 134 7.01 11.22 6.28
CA THR A 134 7.65 12.50 6.61
C THR A 134 6.67 13.62 6.94
N ASP A 135 5.39 13.47 6.63
CA ASP A 135 4.34 14.44 6.90
C ASP A 135 3.59 14.08 8.19
N PRO A 136 3.57 14.96 9.22
CA PRO A 136 2.85 14.70 10.46
C PRO A 136 1.32 14.60 10.26
N ASP A 137 0.80 15.22 9.20
CA ASP A 137 -0.62 15.29 8.88
C ASP A 137 -1.04 14.23 7.84
N ALA A 138 -0.22 13.19 7.60
CA ALA A 138 -0.59 12.09 6.72
C ALA A 138 -1.85 11.38 7.23
N ALA A 139 -2.88 11.28 6.38
CA ALA A 139 -4.18 10.72 6.75
C ALA A 139 -4.15 9.19 6.90
N VAL A 140 -3.26 8.52 6.15
CA VAL A 140 -3.11 7.07 6.15
C VAL A 140 -1.79 6.70 6.83
N PRO A 141 -1.78 5.75 7.78
CA PRO A 141 -0.54 5.38 8.46
C PRO A 141 0.46 4.72 7.51
N ALA A 142 1.76 4.98 7.71
CA ALA A 142 2.83 4.46 6.87
C ALA A 142 2.79 2.93 6.67
N ARG A 143 2.49 2.15 7.72
CA ARG A 143 2.41 0.67 7.60
C ARG A 143 1.34 0.19 6.60
N GLU A 144 0.24 0.94 6.43
CA GLU A 144 -0.82 0.62 5.45
C GLU A 144 -0.43 1.07 4.05
N VAL A 145 0.23 2.22 3.92
CA VAL A 145 0.79 2.64 2.62
C VAL A 145 1.85 1.64 2.13
N MET A 146 2.68 1.12 3.05
CA MET A 146 3.65 0.07 2.76
C MET A 146 3.00 -1.21 2.22
N SER A 147 1.97 -1.75 2.89
CA SER A 147 1.30 -2.97 2.42
C SER A 147 0.64 -2.77 1.06
N MET A 148 0.01 -1.61 0.84
CA MET A 148 -0.55 -1.23 -0.46
C MET A 148 0.51 -1.16 -1.56
N CYS A 149 1.62 -0.45 -1.33
CA CYS A 149 2.72 -0.31 -2.29
C CYS A 149 3.40 -1.66 -2.60
N ALA A 150 3.61 -2.49 -1.57
CA ALA A 150 4.20 -3.81 -1.71
C ALA A 150 3.31 -4.73 -2.55
N GLU A 151 2.01 -4.80 -2.24
CA GLU A 151 1.08 -5.63 -2.99
C GLU A 151 0.88 -5.13 -4.43
N ALA A 152 0.80 -3.80 -4.62
CA ALA A 152 0.69 -3.20 -5.95
C ALA A 152 1.90 -3.55 -6.85
N SER A 153 3.10 -3.63 -6.27
CA SER A 153 4.35 -3.82 -7.03
C SER A 153 4.89 -5.25 -7.03
N GLY A 154 4.37 -6.13 -6.17
CA GLY A 154 4.84 -7.51 -5.97
C GLY A 154 6.21 -7.62 -5.28
N THR A 155 6.65 -6.57 -4.60
CA THR A 155 7.96 -6.52 -3.91
C THR A 155 7.98 -5.47 -2.80
N VAL A 156 8.76 -5.71 -1.75
CA VAL A 156 8.99 -4.75 -0.66
C VAL A 156 10.27 -3.92 -0.86
N ALA A 157 11.23 -4.42 -1.65
CA ALA A 157 12.59 -3.89 -1.69
C ALA A 157 12.71 -2.40 -2.05
N PRO A 158 12.03 -1.86 -3.08
CA PRO A 158 12.12 -0.44 -3.42
C PRO A 158 11.63 0.47 -2.29
N TRP A 159 10.58 0.05 -1.59
CA TRP A 159 9.94 0.82 -0.52
C TRP A 159 10.78 0.82 0.76
N LEU A 160 11.41 -0.32 1.07
CA LEU A 160 12.38 -0.44 2.15
C LEU A 160 13.63 0.41 1.88
N ALA A 161 14.15 0.39 0.64
CA ALA A 161 15.27 1.22 0.24
C ALA A 161 14.95 2.72 0.38
N ASP A 162 13.76 3.16 -0.03
CA ASP A 162 13.30 4.53 0.19
C ASP A 162 13.25 4.87 1.69
N TRP A 163 12.74 3.96 2.52
CA TRP A 163 12.63 4.20 3.97
C TRP A 163 13.98 4.27 4.67
N GLU A 164 14.99 3.56 4.19
CA GLU A 164 16.38 3.70 4.67
C GLU A 164 16.91 5.12 4.43
N GLN A 165 16.56 5.74 3.30
CA GLN A 165 16.99 7.10 2.98
C GLN A 165 16.22 8.16 3.78
N GLN A 166 15.00 7.87 4.23
CA GLN A 166 14.21 8.80 5.04
C GLN A 166 14.63 8.76 6.51
N THR A 167 15.61 9.58 6.87
CA THR A 167 16.05 9.75 8.26
C THR A 167 15.29 10.87 8.97
N GLY A 168 15.00 10.70 10.26
CA GLY A 168 14.46 11.75 11.11
C GLY A 168 13.46 11.23 12.15
N PRO A 169 13.14 12.02 13.18
CA PRO A 169 12.35 11.56 14.32
C PRO A 169 10.98 10.98 13.93
N LEU A 170 10.30 11.60 12.97
CA LEU A 170 8.99 11.12 12.52
C LEU A 170 9.11 9.80 11.76
N SER A 171 10.06 9.67 10.84
CA SER A 171 10.30 8.42 10.11
C SER A 171 10.68 7.27 11.06
N ASP A 172 11.47 7.56 12.10
CA ASP A 172 11.85 6.58 13.13
C ASP A 172 10.68 6.21 14.05
N GLN A 173 9.78 7.15 14.31
CA GLN A 173 8.51 6.88 14.99
C GLN A 173 7.61 5.97 14.13
N ARG A 174 7.44 6.27 12.84
CA ARG A 174 6.68 5.42 11.90
C ARG A 174 7.25 4.01 11.83
N LEU A 175 8.57 3.87 11.92
CA LEU A 175 9.24 2.58 11.97
C LEU A 175 8.90 1.80 13.24
N ALA A 176 8.86 2.46 14.40
CA ALA A 176 8.45 1.82 15.65
C ALA A 176 6.98 1.38 15.59
N GLU A 177 6.09 2.24 15.10
CA GLU A 177 4.65 1.93 14.93
C GLU A 177 4.44 0.74 13.99
N ALA A 178 5.15 0.70 12.87
CA ALA A 178 5.07 -0.42 11.93
C ALA A 178 5.65 -1.71 12.50
N ALA A 179 6.82 -1.65 13.13
CA ALA A 179 7.44 -2.82 13.75
C ALA A 179 6.55 -3.42 14.84
N GLU A 180 5.90 -2.59 15.66
CA GLU A 180 4.95 -3.04 16.68
C GLU A 180 3.72 -3.74 16.07
N ALA A 181 3.25 -3.25 14.91
CA ALA A 181 2.12 -3.83 14.20
C ALA A 181 2.47 -5.12 13.42
N TRP A 182 3.73 -5.38 13.14
CA TRP A 182 4.18 -6.47 12.26
C TRP A 182 4.87 -7.62 12.96
N GLU A 183 5.40 -7.37 14.17
CA GLU A 183 6.28 -8.33 14.84
C GLU A 183 5.60 -9.66 15.14
N TYR A 184 4.30 -9.65 15.46
CA TYR A 184 3.56 -10.87 15.78
C TYR A 184 3.51 -11.82 14.57
N GLU A 185 3.12 -11.31 13.40
CA GLU A 185 2.99 -12.10 12.18
C GLU A 185 4.36 -12.57 11.69
N LEU A 186 5.36 -11.67 11.72
CA LEU A 186 6.73 -12.00 11.30
C LEU A 186 7.39 -13.06 12.18
N LEU A 187 7.15 -13.04 13.49
CA LEU A 187 7.61 -14.10 14.39
C LEU A 187 6.96 -15.45 14.06
N GLY A 188 5.76 -15.44 13.50
CA GLY A 188 5.03 -16.62 13.02
C GLY A 188 5.40 -17.10 11.63
N ASP A 189 6.46 -16.55 11.03
CA ASP A 189 6.80 -16.79 9.62
C ASP A 189 5.66 -16.40 8.65
N GLN A 190 4.87 -15.39 8.99
CA GLN A 190 3.79 -14.84 8.16
C GLN A 190 4.08 -13.40 7.73
N LEU A 191 3.59 -13.00 6.57
CA LEU A 191 3.60 -11.58 6.19
C LEU A 191 2.53 -10.83 7.01
N PRO A 192 2.77 -9.58 7.44
CA PRO A 192 1.79 -8.83 8.25
C PRO A 192 0.52 -8.38 7.54
N TRP A 193 0.36 -8.73 6.26
CA TRP A 193 -0.81 -8.45 5.43
C TRP A 193 -1.02 -9.58 4.43
N TYR A 194 -2.23 -9.67 3.87
CA TYR A 194 -2.56 -10.73 2.91
C TYR A 194 -1.99 -10.44 1.52
N VAL A 195 -1.36 -11.43 0.91
CA VAL A 195 -0.99 -11.42 -0.51
C VAL A 195 -2.14 -11.99 -1.31
N ASN A 196 -2.84 -11.15 -2.06
CA ASN A 196 -4.07 -11.54 -2.75
C ASN A 196 -3.81 -11.85 -4.23
N TRP A 197 -2.74 -11.29 -4.84
CA TRP A 197 -2.36 -11.60 -6.21
C TRP A 197 -1.43 -12.82 -6.29
N TYR A 198 -1.86 -13.84 -7.03
CA TYR A 198 -1.15 -15.13 -7.10
C TYR A 198 0.27 -15.06 -7.71
N GLU A 199 0.62 -14.00 -8.45
CA GLU A 199 1.98 -13.83 -9.00
C GLU A 199 2.94 -13.20 -7.98
N ASN A 200 2.43 -12.66 -6.88
CA ASN A 200 3.26 -12.07 -5.83
C ASN A 200 3.86 -13.18 -4.95
N ASP A 201 5.16 -13.06 -4.67
CA ASP A 201 5.90 -14.03 -3.87
C ASP A 201 5.89 -13.61 -2.39
N GLU A 202 4.91 -14.11 -1.65
CA GLU A 202 4.72 -13.83 -0.21
C GLU A 202 5.95 -14.21 0.62
N ASP A 203 6.51 -15.39 0.36
CA ASP A 203 7.66 -15.91 1.11
C ASP A 203 8.89 -15.01 0.94
N ARG A 204 9.14 -14.55 -0.30
CA ARG A 204 10.22 -13.60 -0.59
C ARG A 204 9.97 -12.26 0.07
N MET A 205 8.77 -11.69 -0.05
CA MET A 205 8.44 -10.39 0.57
C MET A 205 8.60 -10.43 2.08
N ARG A 206 8.13 -11.51 2.73
CA ARG A 206 8.31 -11.75 4.16
C ARG A 206 9.79 -11.82 4.53
N ALA A 207 10.58 -12.62 3.80
CA ALA A 207 12.01 -12.78 4.08
C ALA A 207 12.78 -11.47 3.94
N GLU A 208 12.50 -10.68 2.88
CA GLU A 208 13.09 -9.35 2.68
C GLU A 208 12.71 -8.38 3.80
N LEU A 209 11.44 -8.34 4.20
CA LEU A 209 10.97 -7.48 5.29
C LEU A 209 11.61 -7.85 6.64
N ALA A 210 11.64 -9.14 6.99
CA ALA A 210 12.26 -9.62 8.22
C ALA A 210 13.77 -9.32 8.26
N ALA A 211 14.48 -9.58 7.16
CA ALA A 211 15.90 -9.28 7.04
C ALA A 211 16.17 -7.77 7.17
N TRP A 212 15.32 -6.93 6.58
CA TRP A 212 15.44 -5.49 6.68
C TRP A 212 15.20 -4.96 8.11
N LEU A 213 14.15 -5.43 8.78
CA LEU A 213 13.86 -5.04 10.17
C LEU A 213 15.01 -5.44 11.10
N HIS A 214 15.54 -6.65 10.94
CA HIS A 214 16.68 -7.10 11.72
C HIS A 214 17.94 -6.26 11.43
N GLY A 215 18.29 -6.07 10.16
CA GLY A 215 19.54 -5.43 9.73
C GLY A 215 19.58 -3.91 9.92
N HIS A 216 18.45 -3.22 9.66
CA HIS A 216 18.39 -1.75 9.60
C HIS A 216 17.58 -1.12 10.73
N ALA A 217 16.52 -1.76 11.23
CA ALA A 217 15.63 -1.10 12.18
C ALA A 217 16.24 -0.98 13.59
N GLY A 218 17.13 -1.89 14.00
CA GLY A 218 17.62 -1.97 15.38
C GLY A 218 18.22 -0.67 15.95
N THR A 219 19.00 0.07 15.16
CA THR A 219 19.58 1.35 15.60
C THR A 219 18.52 2.45 15.67
N ARG A 220 17.62 2.50 14.69
CA ARG A 220 16.56 3.51 14.59
C ARG A 220 15.49 3.32 15.67
N LEU A 221 15.11 2.08 15.96
CA LEU A 221 14.22 1.72 17.07
C LEU A 221 14.79 2.13 18.44
N ARG A 222 16.12 2.05 18.62
CA ARG A 222 16.75 2.58 19.85
C ARG A 222 16.64 4.10 19.92
N ALA A 223 16.87 4.79 18.80
CA ALA A 223 16.82 6.25 18.73
C ALA A 223 15.40 6.82 18.89
N SER A 224 14.36 6.12 18.41
CA SER A 224 12.96 6.54 18.55
C SER A 224 12.38 6.32 19.95
N GLY A 225 13.09 5.64 20.85
CA GLY A 225 12.59 5.30 22.18
C GLY A 225 11.64 4.09 22.19
N ALA A 226 11.69 3.23 21.16
CA ALA A 226 10.90 2.00 21.12
C ALA A 226 11.13 1.13 22.36
N SER A 227 10.09 0.40 22.77
CA SER A 227 10.12 -0.39 24.00
C SER A 227 11.25 -1.43 23.98
N PRO A 228 11.89 -1.72 25.13
CA PRO A 228 12.88 -2.80 25.20
C PRO A 228 12.34 -4.15 24.73
N GLU A 229 11.05 -4.39 24.92
CA GLU A 229 10.36 -5.59 24.47
C GLU A 229 10.28 -5.68 22.94
N LEU A 230 9.81 -4.64 22.26
CA LEU A 230 9.75 -4.61 20.80
C LEU A 230 11.15 -4.83 20.19
N ARG A 231 12.17 -4.18 20.74
CA ARG A 231 13.56 -4.36 20.28
C ARG A 231 14.07 -5.79 20.45
N ARG A 232 13.66 -6.49 21.52
CA ARG A 232 13.98 -7.91 21.71
C ARG A 232 13.25 -8.78 20.69
N ARG A 233 11.95 -8.55 20.48
CA ARG A 233 11.15 -9.30 19.49
C ARG A 233 11.70 -9.15 18.06
N ILE A 234 12.06 -7.94 17.65
CA ILE A 234 12.72 -7.71 16.34
C ILE A 234 14.09 -8.41 16.25
N ALA A 235 14.83 -8.52 17.35
CA ALA A 235 16.10 -9.25 17.36
C ALA A 235 15.89 -10.78 17.15
N LEU A 236 14.75 -11.33 17.55
CA LEU A 236 14.42 -12.75 17.33
C LEU A 236 14.21 -13.08 15.85
N LEU A 237 13.88 -12.11 14.99
CA LEU A 237 13.74 -12.31 13.55
C LEU A 237 15.04 -12.75 12.87
N ALA A 238 16.19 -12.58 13.54
CA ALA A 238 17.49 -13.06 13.08
C ALA A 238 17.70 -14.56 13.29
N LEU A 239 16.94 -15.15 14.21
CA LEU A 239 17.11 -16.54 14.62
C LEU A 239 16.34 -17.45 13.66
N THR A 240 16.96 -18.57 13.31
CA THR A 240 16.37 -19.58 12.41
C THR A 240 16.20 -20.91 13.13
N GLY A 241 15.22 -21.71 12.71
CA GLY A 241 15.05 -23.06 13.25
C GLY A 241 14.65 -23.10 14.72
N GLU A 242 15.09 -24.14 15.45
CA GLU A 242 14.73 -24.37 16.87
C GLU A 242 15.25 -23.29 17.82
N ASP A 243 16.38 -22.65 17.50
CA ASP A 243 17.01 -21.62 18.34
C ASP A 243 16.10 -20.41 18.57
N ARG A 244 15.22 -20.12 17.61
CA ARG A 244 14.22 -19.06 17.71
C ARG A 244 13.12 -19.40 18.72
N TRP A 245 12.52 -20.58 18.60
CA TRP A 245 11.35 -21.00 19.38
C TRP A 245 11.69 -21.36 20.82
N THR A 246 12.94 -21.75 21.08
CA THR A 246 13.45 -22.09 22.40
C THR A 246 14.14 -20.91 23.09
N HIS A 247 14.22 -19.75 22.42
CA HIS A 247 14.88 -18.57 22.97
C HIS A 247 14.18 -18.09 24.26
N PRO A 248 14.91 -17.74 25.34
CA PRO A 248 14.28 -17.31 26.60
C PRO A 248 13.36 -16.10 26.49
N ASP A 249 13.63 -15.22 25.52
CA ASP A 249 12.81 -14.02 25.23
C ASP A 249 11.64 -14.30 24.26
N TRP A 250 11.39 -15.57 23.89
CA TRP A 250 10.28 -15.94 23.02
C TRP A 250 8.93 -15.57 23.69
N PRO A 251 8.05 -14.81 23.01
CA PRO A 251 6.80 -14.31 23.62
C PRO A 251 5.72 -15.39 23.82
N GLY A 252 6.00 -16.65 23.48
CA GLY A 252 5.07 -17.76 23.69
C GLY A 252 3.90 -17.79 22.72
N HIS A 253 4.05 -17.15 21.54
CA HIS A 253 3.06 -17.20 20.48
C HIS A 253 2.78 -18.64 20.05
N ARG A 254 1.51 -18.91 19.75
CA ARG A 254 1.03 -20.21 19.26
C ARG A 254 0.59 -19.98 17.81
N TYR A 255 1.37 -20.51 16.88
CA TYR A 255 1.05 -20.54 15.45
C TYR A 255 0.61 -21.94 15.07
#